data_AF-A0A7C2VGF9-F1
#
_entry.id   AF-A0A7C2VGF9-F1
#
_cell.length_a   1.000
_cell.length_b   1.000
_cell.length_c   1.000
_cell.angle_alpha   90.00
_cell.angle_beta   90.00
_cell.angle_gamma   90.00
#
_symmetry.space_group_name_H-M   'P 1'
#
loop_
_entity.id
_entity.type
_entity.pdbx_description
1 polymer ?
#
loop_
_entity_poly.entity_id
_entity_poly.type
_entity_poly.pdbx_seq_one_letter_code
_entity_poly.pdbx_strand_id
1 'polypeptide(L)'
;MNLPHKEFLRYENWKDQFLKDYNKISSEEIKRLAEDLKDRYEGLEERLLKALLSMYVGGYEKRVEDPEVRYWTNWAGIKTYKTFNGFPQLSDIELSFAFYAIGKVFVPLLLHERGVKSESFKSLPTEEQEKAVMEELEVIWENHLIRVLQILPYLGLNSTNR
;
A
#
# COMPACT_ATOMS: atom_id res chain seq x y z
N MET A 1 3.53 30.31 -3.37
CA MET A 1 3.71 29.20 -2.41
C MET A 1 2.35 28.67 -2.01
N ASN A 2 1.93 27.52 -2.57
CA ASN A 2 0.72 26.82 -2.11
C ASN A 2 1.04 26.13 -0.79
N LEU A 3 0.31 26.45 0.27
CA LEU A 3 0.55 25.91 1.61
C LEU A 3 0.52 24.37 1.63
N PRO A 4 1.41 23.71 2.41
CA PRO A 4 1.37 22.27 2.71
C PRO A 4 0.03 21.76 3.29
N HIS A 5 -0.85 22.67 3.73
CA HIS A 5 -2.09 22.36 4.44
C HIS A 5 -3.12 21.57 3.62
N LYS A 6 -3.21 21.74 2.29
CA LYS A 6 -4.22 21.01 1.50
C LYS A 6 -3.94 19.51 1.47
N GLU A 7 -2.67 19.12 1.43
CA GLU A 7 -2.30 17.70 1.45
C GLU A 7 -2.41 17.10 2.84
N PHE A 8 -2.08 17.87 3.88
CA PHE A 8 -2.36 17.47 5.26
C PHE A 8 -3.85 17.12 5.45
N LEU A 9 -4.75 17.99 4.98
CA LEU A 9 -6.20 17.75 5.02
C LEU A 9 -6.62 16.50 4.24
N ARG A 10 -5.97 16.18 3.12
CA ARG A 10 -6.25 14.96 2.34
C ARG A 10 -6.00 13.70 3.16
N TYR A 11 -4.86 13.61 3.83
CA TYR A 11 -4.49 12.44 4.62
C TYR A 11 -5.26 12.36 5.95
N GLU A 12 -5.56 13.51 6.55
CA GLU A 12 -6.45 13.58 7.71
C GLU A 12 -7.84 13.01 7.37
N ASN A 13 -8.41 13.36 6.21
CA ASN A 13 -9.68 12.80 5.75
C ASN A 13 -9.63 11.27 5.51
N TRP A 14 -8.45 10.72 5.20
CA TRP A 14 -8.29 9.28 5.02
C TRP A 14 -8.21 8.52 6.34
N LYS A 15 -7.75 9.19 7.40
CA LYS A 15 -7.57 8.59 8.73
C LYS A 15 -8.84 7.93 9.25
N ASP A 16 -9.95 8.65 9.23
CA ASP A 16 -11.20 8.17 9.86
C ASP A 16 -11.75 6.93 9.16
N GLN A 17 -11.65 6.89 7.84
CA GLN A 17 -12.05 5.71 7.06
C GLN A 17 -11.05 4.56 7.26
N PHE A 18 -9.74 4.86 7.26
CA PHE A 18 -8.71 3.88 7.56
C PHE A 18 -8.94 3.18 8.90
N LEU A 19 -9.18 3.93 9.99
CA LEU A 19 -9.37 3.33 11.31
C LEU A 19 -10.57 2.38 11.36
N LYS A 20 -11.66 2.73 10.66
CA LYS A 20 -12.84 1.87 10.55
C LYS A 20 -12.55 0.57 9.80
N ASP A 21 -11.74 0.64 8.75
CA ASP A 21 -11.46 -0.52 7.92
C ASP A 21 -10.33 -1.38 8.48
N TYR A 22 -9.29 -0.76 9.05
CA TYR A 22 -8.20 -1.45 9.75
C TYR A 22 -8.71 -2.33 10.89
N ASN A 23 -9.70 -1.86 11.65
CA ASN A 23 -10.32 -2.65 12.73
C ASN A 23 -11.14 -3.85 12.23
N LYS A 24 -11.44 -3.94 10.94
CA LYS A 24 -12.12 -5.11 10.35
C LYS A 24 -11.14 -6.17 9.87
N ILE A 25 -9.86 -5.83 9.72
CA ILE A 25 -8.83 -6.78 9.30
C ILE A 25 -8.72 -7.89 10.37
N SER A 26 -9.15 -9.08 9.99
CA SER A 26 -9.23 -10.24 10.86
C SER A 26 -7.96 -11.10 10.78
N SER A 27 -7.73 -11.92 11.81
CA SER A 27 -6.64 -12.90 11.81
C SER A 27 -6.79 -13.96 10.71
N GLU A 28 -8.01 -14.23 10.28
CA GLU A 28 -8.31 -15.15 9.18
C GLU A 28 -7.87 -14.58 7.83
N GLU A 29 -8.10 -13.29 7.57
CA GLU A 29 -7.62 -12.62 6.35
C GLU A 29 -6.09 -12.55 6.29
N ILE A 30 -5.44 -12.33 7.42
CA ILE A 30 -3.98 -12.36 7.53
C ILE A 30 -3.45 -13.75 7.16
N LYS A 31 -4.04 -14.82 7.69
CA LYS A 31 -3.64 -16.20 7.39
C LYS A 31 -3.83 -16.54 5.91
N ARG A 32 -4.99 -16.18 5.34
CA ARG A 32 -5.26 -16.39 3.91
C ARG A 32 -4.23 -15.69 3.03
N LEU A 33 -3.91 -14.42 3.33
CA LEU A 33 -2.89 -13.70 2.58
C LEU A 33 -1.50 -14.34 2.73
N ALA A 34 -1.14 -14.81 3.93
CA ALA A 34 0.11 -15.53 4.13
C ALA A 34 0.17 -16.81 3.28
N GLU A 35 -0.92 -17.58 3.24
CA GLU A 35 -1.04 -18.79 2.45
C GLU A 35 -0.96 -18.52 0.94
N ASP A 36 -1.60 -17.44 0.46
CA ASP A 36 -1.57 -17.00 -0.93
C ASP A 36 -0.15 -16.60 -1.39
N LEU A 37 0.68 -16.10 -0.48
CA LEU A 37 2.00 -15.56 -0.79
C LEU A 37 3.15 -16.53 -0.52
N LYS A 38 2.93 -17.63 0.21
CA LYS A 38 3.97 -18.55 0.68
C LYS A 38 4.85 -19.13 -0.43
N ASP A 39 4.29 -19.34 -1.63
CA ASP A 39 5.01 -19.96 -2.74
C ASP A 39 5.97 -18.98 -3.45
N ARG A 40 5.79 -17.66 -3.22
CA ARG A 40 6.58 -16.60 -3.85
C ARG A 40 7.47 -15.85 -2.86
N TYR A 41 7.10 -15.85 -1.59
CA TYR A 41 7.78 -15.11 -0.54
C TYR A 41 7.86 -15.92 0.74
N GLU A 42 9.08 -16.14 1.22
CA GLU A 42 9.33 -16.85 2.47
C GLU A 42 9.34 -15.88 3.66
N GLY A 43 8.89 -16.37 4.83
CA GLY A 43 9.08 -15.67 6.11
C GLY A 43 8.37 -14.32 6.25
N LEU A 44 7.21 -14.14 5.60
CA LEU A 44 6.46 -12.89 5.70
C LEU A 44 5.96 -12.65 7.13
N GLU A 45 6.38 -11.53 7.72
CA GLU A 45 5.97 -11.09 9.05
C GLU A 45 4.51 -10.65 9.08
N GLU A 46 3.81 -10.89 10.18
CA GLU A 46 2.40 -10.47 10.37
C GLU A 46 2.21 -8.95 10.16
N ARG A 47 3.20 -8.16 10.57
CA ARG A 47 3.24 -6.71 10.39
C ARG A 47 3.18 -6.31 8.90
N LEU A 48 3.94 -6.98 8.05
CA LEU A 48 3.89 -6.78 6.60
C LEU A 48 2.53 -7.22 6.03
N LEU A 49 1.99 -8.36 6.47
CA LEU A 49 0.69 -8.83 6.01
C LEU A 49 -0.44 -7.84 6.35
N LYS A 50 -0.44 -7.27 7.56
CA LYS A 50 -1.36 -6.20 7.95
C LYS A 50 -1.20 -4.94 7.10
N ALA A 51 0.03 -4.58 6.76
CA ALA A 51 0.31 -3.45 5.87
C ALA A 51 -0.23 -3.71 4.45
N LEU A 52 -0.02 -4.92 3.90
CA LEU A 52 -0.56 -5.31 2.59
C LEU A 52 -2.08 -5.30 2.56
N LEU A 53 -2.75 -5.86 3.58
CA LEU A 53 -4.21 -5.78 3.68
C LEU A 53 -4.71 -4.33 3.77
N SER A 54 -3.98 -3.48 4.50
CA SER A 54 -4.31 -2.04 4.56
C SER A 54 -4.16 -1.37 3.18
N MET A 55 -3.17 -1.79 2.38
CA MET A 55 -3.01 -1.36 1.00
C MET A 55 -4.18 -1.80 0.11
N TYR A 56 -4.73 -2.99 0.31
CA TYR A 56 -5.89 -3.48 -0.43
C TYR A 56 -7.14 -2.65 -0.15
N VAL A 57 -7.41 -2.41 1.14
CA VAL A 57 -8.51 -1.56 1.58
C VAL A 57 -8.35 -0.14 1.01
N GLY A 58 -7.13 0.41 1.10
CA GLY A 58 -6.80 1.71 0.53
C GLY A 58 -7.08 1.78 -0.97
N GLY A 59 -6.69 0.75 -1.70
CA GLY A 59 -6.88 0.60 -3.14
C GLY A 59 -8.31 0.27 -3.58
N TYR A 60 -9.25 0.11 -2.64
CA TYR A 60 -10.58 -0.47 -2.80
C TYR A 60 -10.52 -1.97 -3.14
N GLU A 61 -10.84 -2.80 -2.15
CA GLU A 61 -10.65 -4.26 -2.17
C GLU A 61 -11.17 -4.94 -3.44
N LYS A 62 -12.33 -4.51 -3.95
CA LYS A 62 -12.92 -5.06 -5.18
C LYS A 62 -12.01 -4.94 -6.41
N ARG A 63 -11.12 -3.95 -6.45
CA ARG A 63 -10.14 -3.80 -7.53
C ARG A 63 -9.01 -4.81 -7.41
N VAL A 64 -8.70 -5.23 -6.20
CA VAL A 64 -7.66 -6.19 -5.84
C VAL A 64 -8.19 -7.64 -5.87
N GLU A 65 -9.49 -7.83 -6.16
CA GLU A 65 -10.04 -9.14 -6.52
C GLU A 65 -9.49 -9.62 -7.87
N ASP A 66 -9.11 -8.70 -8.76
CA ASP A 66 -8.43 -9.04 -10.01
C ASP A 66 -7.03 -9.61 -9.72
N PRO A 67 -6.72 -10.84 -10.18
CA PRO A 67 -5.44 -11.49 -9.86
C PRO A 67 -4.20 -10.72 -10.29
N GLU A 68 -4.28 -10.00 -11.41
CA GLU A 68 -3.15 -9.24 -11.95
C GLU A 68 -2.91 -7.97 -11.14
N VAL A 69 -3.98 -7.26 -10.79
CA VAL A 69 -3.90 -6.10 -9.90
C VAL A 69 -3.40 -6.52 -8.52
N ARG A 70 -3.88 -7.67 -8.00
CA ARG A 70 -3.42 -8.24 -6.74
C ARG A 70 -1.94 -8.55 -6.76
N TYR A 71 -1.46 -9.20 -7.83
CA TYR A 71 -0.05 -9.53 -7.97
C TYR A 71 0.83 -8.29 -7.89
N TRP A 72 0.54 -7.26 -8.68
CA TRP A 72 1.33 -6.03 -8.69
C TRP A 72 1.19 -5.20 -7.41
N THR A 73 0.02 -5.23 -6.78
CA THR A 73 -0.19 -4.61 -5.45
C THR A 73 0.70 -5.28 -4.39
N ASN A 74 0.75 -6.61 -4.38
CA ASN A 74 1.62 -7.38 -3.48
C ASN A 74 3.09 -7.14 -3.75
N TRP A 75 3.48 -7.20 -5.02
CA TRP A 75 4.85 -6.95 -5.45
C TRP A 75 5.31 -5.57 -4.98
N ALA A 76 4.51 -4.52 -5.23
CA ALA A 76 4.84 -3.15 -4.85
C ALA A 76 4.87 -2.96 -3.32
N GLY A 77 3.93 -3.55 -2.59
CA GLY A 77 3.90 -3.48 -1.13
C GLY A 77 5.12 -4.16 -0.51
N ILE A 78 5.46 -5.37 -0.94
CA ILE A 78 6.63 -6.11 -0.45
C ILE A 78 7.93 -5.40 -0.84
N LYS A 79 8.02 -4.89 -2.08
CA LYS A 79 9.17 -4.11 -2.53
C LYS A 79 9.36 -2.87 -1.67
N THR A 80 8.29 -2.12 -1.42
CA THR A 80 8.30 -0.93 -0.54
C THR A 80 8.76 -1.30 0.87
N TYR A 81 8.20 -2.35 1.47
CA TYR A 81 8.60 -2.80 2.81
C TYR A 81 10.10 -3.10 2.89
N LYS A 82 10.63 -3.85 1.91
CA LYS A 82 12.05 -4.21 1.86
C LYS A 82 12.96 -3.01 1.62
N THR A 83 12.61 -2.14 0.67
CA THR A 83 13.41 -0.94 0.33
C THR A 83 13.62 -0.03 1.55
N PHE A 84 12.59 0.11 2.39
CA PHE A 84 12.65 0.94 3.60
C PHE A 84 12.93 0.12 4.87
N ASN A 85 13.53 -1.07 4.72
CA ASN A 85 13.97 -1.95 5.81
C ASN A 85 12.90 -2.25 6.87
N GLY A 86 11.65 -2.42 6.44
CA GLY A 86 10.51 -2.75 7.30
C GLY A 86 9.95 -1.58 8.13
N PHE A 87 10.45 -0.35 7.92
CA PHE A 87 10.06 0.85 8.66
C PHE A 87 10.11 0.65 10.19
N PRO A 88 11.28 0.31 10.77
CA PRO A 88 11.39 -0.06 12.19
C PRO A 88 10.94 1.05 13.15
N GLN A 89 10.95 2.30 12.69
CA GLN A 89 10.54 3.48 13.45
C GLN A 89 9.02 3.67 13.56
N LEU A 90 8.23 2.96 12.74
CA LEU A 90 6.76 3.09 12.76
C LEU A 90 6.14 2.04 13.69
N SER A 91 5.04 2.38 14.36
CA SER A 91 4.14 1.37 14.92
C SER A 91 3.41 0.60 13.81
N ASP A 92 2.80 -0.54 14.15
CA ASP A 92 2.06 -1.36 13.17
C ASP A 92 0.92 -0.57 12.52
N ILE A 93 0.19 0.24 13.29
CA ILE A 93 -0.92 1.04 12.77
C ILE A 93 -0.44 2.18 11.87
N GLU A 94 0.70 2.80 12.18
CA GLU A 94 1.30 3.85 11.35
C GLU A 94 1.82 3.28 10.03
N LEU A 95 2.45 2.10 10.08
CA LEU A 95 2.86 1.38 8.87
C LEU A 95 1.64 1.01 8.02
N SER A 96 0.61 0.45 8.64
CA SER A 96 -0.65 0.12 7.96
C SER A 96 -1.31 1.34 7.32
N PHE A 97 -1.31 2.50 7.99
CA PHE A 97 -1.80 3.73 7.40
C PHE A 97 -0.95 4.20 6.21
N ALA A 98 0.38 4.10 6.30
CA ALA A 98 1.26 4.43 5.19
C ALA A 98 0.96 3.57 3.94
N PHE A 99 0.75 2.27 4.14
CA PHE A 99 0.41 1.35 3.07
C PHE A 99 -1.02 1.56 2.56
N TYR A 100 -1.97 1.91 3.42
CA TYR A 100 -3.31 2.34 3.02
C TYR A 100 -3.25 3.56 2.09
N ALA A 101 -2.45 4.57 2.45
CA ALA A 101 -2.27 5.77 1.65
C ALA A 101 -1.58 5.50 0.31
N ILE A 102 -0.59 4.59 0.28
CA ILE A 102 -0.01 4.11 -0.99
C ILE A 102 -1.08 3.42 -1.82
N GLY A 103 -1.85 2.49 -1.25
CA GLY A 103 -2.90 1.75 -1.96
C GLY A 103 -3.94 2.65 -2.61
N LYS A 104 -4.36 3.72 -1.90
CA LYS A 104 -5.26 4.77 -2.42
C LYS A 104 -4.77 5.44 -3.70
N VAL A 105 -3.46 5.48 -3.94
CA VAL A 105 -2.86 6.12 -5.12
C VAL A 105 -2.44 5.09 -6.15
N PHE A 106 -1.73 4.04 -5.73
CA PHE A 106 -1.11 3.07 -6.62
C PHE A 106 -2.12 2.14 -7.31
N VAL A 107 -3.08 1.57 -6.58
CA VAL A 107 -4.03 0.60 -7.16
C VAL A 107 -4.89 1.22 -8.29
N PRO A 108 -5.40 2.46 -8.18
CA PRO A 108 -6.02 3.13 -9.33
C PRO A 108 -5.12 3.26 -10.56
N LEU A 109 -3.81 3.47 -10.39
CA LEU A 109 -2.87 3.61 -11.50
C LEU A 109 -2.66 2.29 -12.24
N LEU A 110 -2.67 1.16 -11.52
CA LEU A 110 -2.62 -0.17 -12.13
C LEU A 110 -3.78 -0.43 -13.10
N LEU A 111 -4.93 0.18 -12.84
CA LEU A 111 -6.15 0.03 -13.65
C LEU A 111 -6.24 1.01 -14.82
N HIS A 112 -5.27 1.91 -14.98
CA HIS A 112 -5.25 2.84 -16.09
C HIS A 112 -5.21 2.10 -17.43
N GLU A 113 -5.64 2.73 -18.53
CA GLU A 113 -5.73 2.08 -19.86
C GLU A 113 -4.39 1.54 -20.39
N ARG A 114 -3.28 2.08 -19.87
CA ARG A 114 -1.90 1.64 -20.14
C ARG A 114 -1.25 0.93 -18.95
N GLY A 115 -2.04 0.61 -17.93
CA GLY A 115 -1.60 -0.06 -16.72
C GLY A 115 -1.36 -1.54 -16.95
N VAL A 116 -1.28 -2.27 -15.84
CA VAL A 116 -0.83 -3.67 -15.84
C VAL A 116 -1.75 -4.59 -16.62
N LYS A 117 -3.02 -4.19 -16.80
CA LYS A 117 -4.00 -4.98 -17.56
C LYS A 117 -3.87 -4.87 -19.07
N SER A 118 -3.10 -3.90 -19.57
CA SER A 118 -2.97 -3.65 -21.01
C SER A 118 -2.18 -4.77 -21.71
N GLU A 119 -2.59 -5.13 -22.93
CA GLU A 119 -1.87 -6.12 -23.75
C GLU A 119 -0.43 -5.68 -24.03
N SER A 120 -0.22 -4.37 -24.20
CA SER A 120 1.12 -3.80 -24.34
C SER A 120 2.01 -4.12 -23.14
N PHE A 121 1.48 -3.98 -21.91
CA PHE A 121 2.25 -4.28 -20.70
C PHE A 121 2.53 -5.78 -20.57
N LYS A 122 1.52 -6.61 -20.81
CA LYS A 122 1.64 -8.08 -20.73
C LYS A 122 2.61 -8.68 -21.74
N SER A 123 2.76 -8.01 -22.88
CA SER A 123 3.70 -8.44 -23.92
C SER A 123 5.18 -8.19 -23.56
N LEU A 124 5.45 -7.37 -22.54
CA LEU A 124 6.81 -7.09 -22.09
C LEU A 124 7.39 -8.31 -21.34
N PRO A 125 8.72 -8.52 -21.40
CA PRO A 125 9.41 -9.42 -20.49
C PRO A 125 9.17 -9.03 -19.01
N THR A 126 9.18 -10.01 -18.11
CA THR A 126 8.93 -9.78 -16.67
C THR A 126 9.82 -8.68 -16.07
N GLU A 127 11.10 -8.64 -16.44
CA GLU A 127 12.03 -7.61 -15.95
C GLU A 127 11.62 -6.20 -16.38
N GLU A 128 11.10 -6.04 -17.61
CA GLU A 128 10.61 -4.76 -18.11
C GLU A 128 9.28 -4.37 -17.46
N GLN A 129 8.41 -5.35 -17.18
CA GLN A 129 7.19 -5.13 -16.40
C GLN A 129 7.51 -4.63 -14.99
N GLU A 130 8.43 -5.30 -14.30
CA GLU A 130 8.88 -4.89 -12.96
C GLU A 130 9.50 -3.50 -12.97
N LYS A 131 10.32 -3.19 -13.99
CA LYS A 131 10.92 -1.87 -14.16
C LYS A 131 9.84 -0.79 -14.34
N ALA A 132 8.87 -1.01 -15.23
CA ALA A 132 7.79 -0.06 -15.46
C ALA A 132 6.96 0.21 -14.19
N VAL A 133 6.65 -0.85 -13.42
CA VAL A 133 5.93 -0.71 -12.16
C VAL A 133 6.78 -0.04 -11.08
N MET A 134 8.09 -0.31 -11.06
CA MET A 134 9.04 0.33 -10.15
C MET A 134 9.12 1.85 -10.40
N GLU A 135 9.19 2.29 -11.65
CA GLU A 135 9.24 3.71 -12.01
C GLU A 135 8.02 4.47 -11.45
N GLU A 136 6.82 3.92 -11.62
CA GLU A 136 5.59 4.49 -11.03
C GLU A 136 5.62 4.46 -9.49
N LEU A 137 6.16 3.39 -8.91
CA LEU A 137 6.25 3.23 -7.47
C LEU A 137 7.24 4.23 -6.83
N GLU A 138 8.36 4.52 -7.48
CA GLU A 138 9.32 5.55 -7.06
C GLU A 138 8.70 6.94 -7.04
N VAL A 139 7.93 7.28 -8.09
CA VAL A 139 7.18 8.55 -8.14
C VAL A 139 6.19 8.65 -6.97
N ILE A 140 5.52 7.54 -6.60
CA ILE A 140 4.62 7.51 -5.44
C ILE A 140 5.40 7.62 -4.13
N TRP A 141 6.58 7.02 -4.03
CA TRP A 141 7.40 7.16 -2.83
C TRP A 141 7.78 8.62 -2.59
N GLU A 142 8.29 9.28 -3.63
CA GLU A 142 8.71 10.68 -3.58
C GLU A 142 7.55 11.64 -3.29
N ASN A 143 6.40 11.43 -3.94
CA ASN A 143 5.29 12.37 -3.89
C ASN A 143 4.28 12.09 -2.78
N HIS A 144 4.17 10.85 -2.30
CA HIS A 144 3.13 10.46 -1.35
C HIS A 144 3.70 9.80 -0.10
N LEU A 145 4.53 8.77 -0.22
CA LEU A 145 5.02 8.05 0.96
C LEU A 145 5.80 8.97 1.90
N ILE A 146 6.77 9.73 1.38
CA ILE A 146 7.57 10.66 2.20
C ILE A 146 6.68 11.67 2.93
N ARG A 147 5.65 12.19 2.24
CA ARG A 147 4.71 13.15 2.84
C ARG A 147 3.86 12.52 3.92
N VAL A 148 3.36 11.30 3.69
CA VAL A 148 2.63 10.53 4.73
C VAL A 148 3.53 10.35 5.95
N LEU A 149 4.78 9.91 5.75
CA LEU A 149 5.72 9.71 6.85
C LEU A 149 5.97 10.99 7.67
N GLN A 150 6.05 12.15 7.01
CA GLN A 150 6.23 13.45 7.68
C GLN A 150 5.03 13.85 8.54
N ILE A 151 3.81 13.47 8.17
CA ILE A 151 2.59 13.88 8.87
C ILE A 151 2.11 12.86 9.91
N LEU A 152 2.56 11.60 9.84
CA LEU A 152 2.16 10.51 10.75
C LEU A 152 2.14 10.92 12.23
N PRO A 153 3.18 11.58 12.78
CA PRO A 153 3.19 11.99 14.19
C PRO A 153 2.04 12.92 14.58
N TYR A 154 1.49 13.66 13.62
CA TYR A 154 0.42 14.64 13.84
C TYR A 154 -0.98 14.06 13.61
N LEU A 155 -1.09 12.90 12.96
CA LEU A 155 -2.39 12.27 12.68
C LEU A 155 -3.04 11.66 13.93
N GLY A 156 -2.25 11.38 14.97
CA GLY A 156 -2.76 10.84 16.23
C GLY A 156 -3.34 9.44 16.09
N LEU A 157 -2.80 8.60 15.19
CA LEU A 157 -3.31 7.24 14.95
C LEU A 157 -3.33 6.37 16.22
N ASN A 158 -2.38 6.60 17.12
CA ASN A 158 -2.27 5.91 18.41
C ASN A 158 -3.17 6.48 19.52
N SER A 159 -3.87 7.60 19.29
CA SER A 159 -4.68 8.28 20.30
C SER A 159 -6.09 7.70 20.49
N THR A 160 -6.53 6.80 19.60
CA THR A 160 -7.87 6.19 19.61
C THR A 160 -8.06 5.02 20.59
N ASN A 161 -7.03 4.67 21.38
CA ASN A 161 -7.10 3.62 22.41
C ASN A 161 -7.27 4.17 23.84
N ARG A 162 -8.04 5.25 24.03
CA ARG A 162 -8.42 5.75 25.35
C ARG A 162 -9.93 5.80 25.53
#